data_AF-W6L494-F1
#
_entry.id   AF-W6L494-F1
#
_cell.length_a   1.000
_cell.length_b   1.000
_cell.length_c   1.000
_cell.angle_alpha   90.00
_cell.angle_beta   90.00
_cell.angle_gamma   90.00
#
_symmetry.space_group_name_H-M   'P 1'
#
loop_
_entity.id
_entity.type
_entity.pdbx_description
1 polymer ?
#
loop_
_entity_poly.entity_id
_entity_poly.type
_entity_poly.pdbx_seq_one_letter_code
_entity_poly.pdbx_strand_id
1 'polypeptide(L)'
;MTTNRDHYTFELAELNATRSSALAFADIAANFIRSYRDNKFYDVITSTVIANLFKCPKSLNEEVLKNMEGALIEQQTILIQKEREREKRPKKWVPTVYKSKIDEDSDEEAVEIDPDEVERLRIAEEEAQKQMELEWQRSEERYQSLQQQRKANEELLAQKARQVDSKAFEDKLKSGGAVLLNPGTMNTKKGGKQGGAAASQLTEEEIGKLYRDVAEVVKEKDRLKTVLSLSDDEVPEKLKETQQDLAKLMEEVKKKEPFLNMKAKSSLSKAQITQLQQKLTKQMVEKNRIALQLKAMEVSEERTELVRVLAQRDSILVSIELAEAP
;
A
#
# COMPACT_ATOMS: atom_id res chain seq x y z
N MET A 1 -16.03 29.73 20.92
CA MET A 1 -16.76 29.63 22.20
C MET A 1 -17.10 28.17 22.44
N THR A 2 -16.37 27.51 23.35
CA THR A 2 -16.60 26.12 23.74
C THR A 2 -17.72 26.07 24.78
N THR A 3 -18.96 25.89 24.33
CA THR A 3 -20.09 25.72 25.23
C THR A 3 -19.94 24.40 25.97
N ASN A 4 -19.84 24.49 27.30
CA ASN A 4 -19.76 23.43 28.29
C ASN A 4 -21.06 22.59 28.25
N ARG A 5 -21.21 21.71 27.24
CA ARG A 5 -22.41 20.86 27.02
C ARG A 5 -22.35 19.54 27.77
N ASP A 6 -21.24 19.26 28.46
CA ASP A 6 -20.88 17.89 28.83
C ASP A 6 -21.35 17.46 30.22
N HIS A 7 -21.91 18.36 31.03
CA HIS A 7 -22.22 18.05 32.43
C HIS A 7 -23.71 17.95 32.78
N TYR A 8 -24.62 18.62 32.07
CA TYR A 8 -25.95 18.87 32.65
C TYR A 8 -27.13 18.06 32.07
N THR A 9 -27.00 17.38 30.93
CA THR A 9 -28.19 16.79 30.27
C THR A 9 -28.59 15.40 30.77
N PHE A 10 -27.70 14.65 31.42
CA PHE A 10 -27.98 13.26 31.81
C PHE A 10 -28.03 13.02 33.32
N GLU A 11 -27.42 13.88 34.16
CA GLU A 11 -27.43 13.72 35.63
C GLU A 11 -28.81 13.95 36.27
N LEU A 12 -29.72 14.66 35.58
CA LEU A 12 -31.07 14.99 36.08
C LEU A 12 -32.19 14.24 35.34
N ALA A 13 -31.87 13.33 34.43
CA ALA A 13 -32.86 12.63 33.62
C ALA A 13 -33.40 11.38 34.35
N GLU A 14 -34.50 11.52 35.08
CA GLU A 14 -35.28 10.38 35.56
C GLU A 14 -36.16 9.83 34.43
N LEU A 15 -35.81 8.66 33.92
CA LEU A 15 -36.62 7.93 32.94
C LEU A 15 -37.84 7.34 33.64
N ASN A 16 -38.98 8.03 33.55
CA ASN A 16 -40.28 7.41 33.79
C ASN A 16 -40.46 6.22 32.84
N ALA A 17 -41.06 5.11 33.29
CA ALA A 17 -41.17 3.87 32.50
C ALA A 17 -42.19 3.93 31.34
N THR A 18 -42.49 5.10 30.81
CA THR A 18 -43.42 5.28 29.68
C THR A 18 -42.71 5.21 28.34
N ARG A 19 -43.42 4.78 27.29
CA ARG A 19 -42.85 4.68 25.93
C ARG A 19 -42.44 6.04 25.38
N SER A 20 -43.15 7.11 25.74
CA SER A 20 -42.89 8.47 25.28
C SER A 20 -41.62 9.09 25.87
N SER A 21 -41.33 8.85 27.15
CA SER A 21 -40.08 9.29 27.79
C SER A 21 -38.87 8.54 27.22
N ALA A 22 -39.01 7.24 26.92
CA ALA A 22 -37.96 6.45 26.28
C ALA A 22 -37.63 6.97 24.87
N LEU A 23 -38.65 7.34 24.08
CA LEU A 23 -38.45 7.94 22.76
C LEU A 23 -37.81 9.33 22.84
N ALA A 24 -38.29 10.18 23.74
CA ALA A 24 -37.68 11.50 23.96
C ALA A 24 -36.21 11.40 24.40
N PHE A 25 -35.88 10.43 25.25
CA PHE A 25 -34.51 10.16 25.65
C PHE A 25 -33.65 9.65 24.49
N ALA A 26 -34.20 8.79 23.63
CA ALA A 26 -33.52 8.33 22.43
C ALA A 26 -33.19 9.49 21.48
N ASP A 27 -34.13 10.44 21.30
CA ASP A 27 -33.91 11.63 20.49
C ASP A 27 -32.85 12.57 21.08
N ILE A 28 -32.86 12.78 22.40
CA ILE A 28 -31.84 13.58 23.10
C ILE A 28 -30.47 12.92 22.98
N ALA A 29 -30.37 11.61 23.19
CA ALA A 29 -29.13 10.85 23.04
C ALA A 29 -28.61 10.89 21.60
N ALA A 30 -29.49 10.76 20.60
CA ALA A 30 -29.14 10.88 19.20
C ALA A 30 -28.60 12.27 18.85
N ASN A 31 -29.25 13.33 19.35
CA ASN A 31 -28.80 14.72 19.16
C ASN A 31 -27.48 15.00 19.87
N PHE A 32 -27.28 14.44 21.08
CA PHE A 32 -26.02 14.52 21.80
C PHE A 32 -24.90 13.88 20.97
N ILE A 33 -25.07 12.64 20.50
CA ILE A 33 -24.07 11.95 19.67
C ILE A 33 -23.79 12.76 18.39
N ARG A 34 -24.83 13.25 17.69
CA ARG A 34 -24.68 14.07 16.48
C ARG A 34 -23.90 15.37 16.73
N SER A 35 -23.96 15.94 17.93
CA SER A 35 -23.20 17.15 18.25
C SER A 35 -21.68 16.93 18.24
N TYR A 36 -21.22 15.68 18.34
CA TYR A 36 -19.82 15.29 18.24
C TYR A 36 -19.39 14.92 16.82
N ARG A 37 -20.25 15.04 15.80
CA ARG A 37 -19.96 14.58 14.43
C ARG A 37 -18.64 15.15 13.86
N ASP A 38 -18.33 16.39 14.18
CA ASP A 38 -17.13 17.08 13.70
C ASP A 38 -15.93 16.95 14.67
N ASN A 39 -16.10 16.19 15.76
CA ASN A 39 -15.03 15.94 16.72
C ASN A 39 -14.13 14.79 16.22
N LYS A 40 -12.81 14.96 16.31
CA LYS A 40 -11.82 13.92 15.97
C LYS A 40 -12.00 12.59 16.72
N PHE A 41 -12.75 12.59 17.83
CA PHE A 41 -13.05 11.40 18.63
C PHE A 41 -14.44 10.82 18.38
N TYR A 42 -15.19 11.30 17.38
CA TYR A 42 -16.56 10.86 17.09
C TYR A 42 -16.68 9.33 16.97
N ASP A 43 -15.76 8.70 16.24
CA ASP A 43 -15.74 7.25 16.02
C ASP A 43 -15.46 6.47 17.31
N VAL A 44 -14.63 7.03 18.19
CA VAL A 44 -14.31 6.42 19.50
C VAL A 44 -15.51 6.55 20.45
N ILE A 45 -16.18 7.70 20.46
CA ILE A 45 -17.35 7.96 21.30
C ILE A 45 -18.50 7.04 20.86
N THR A 46 -18.81 7.00 19.56
CA THR A 46 -19.88 6.17 19.01
C THR A 46 -19.62 4.68 19.19
N SER A 47 -18.40 4.20 18.91
CA SER A 47 -18.05 2.79 19.14
C SER A 47 -18.10 2.40 20.61
N THR A 48 -17.73 3.29 21.53
CA THR A 48 -17.85 3.03 22.97
C THR A 48 -19.30 2.93 23.42
N VAL A 49 -20.19 3.78 22.91
CA VAL A 49 -21.63 3.70 23.18
C VAL A 49 -22.20 2.37 22.69
N ILE A 50 -21.89 1.99 21.44
CA ILE A 50 -22.34 0.72 20.84
C ILE A 50 -21.78 -0.48 21.64
N ALA A 51 -20.48 -0.47 21.97
CA ALA A 51 -19.86 -1.53 22.76
C ALA A 51 -20.49 -1.66 24.15
N ASN A 52 -20.87 -0.55 24.79
CA ASN A 52 -21.55 -0.57 26.08
C ASN A 52 -23.00 -1.07 25.97
N LEU A 53 -23.70 -0.78 24.88
CA LEU A 53 -25.02 -1.37 24.60
C LEU A 53 -24.94 -2.91 24.52
N PHE A 54 -23.90 -3.44 23.86
CA PHE A 54 -23.69 -4.89 23.73
C PHE A 54 -23.19 -5.60 25.00
N LYS A 55 -22.64 -4.87 25.99
CA LYS A 55 -22.23 -5.45 27.28
C LYS A 55 -23.40 -5.89 28.15
N CYS A 56 -24.61 -5.43 27.85
CA CYS A 56 -25.83 -5.76 28.58
C CYS A 56 -26.78 -6.63 27.73
N PRO A 57 -26.59 -7.96 27.70
CA PRO A 57 -27.40 -8.85 26.85
C PRO A 57 -28.88 -8.94 27.25
N LYS A 58 -29.26 -8.44 28.45
CA LYS A 58 -30.65 -8.42 28.94
C LYS A 58 -31.42 -7.14 28.60
N SER A 59 -30.77 -6.12 28.05
CA SER A 59 -31.40 -4.82 27.78
C SER A 59 -31.83 -4.61 26.33
N LEU A 60 -31.53 -5.54 25.43
CA LEU A 60 -31.84 -5.43 24.00
C LEU A 60 -32.68 -6.62 23.55
N ASN A 61 -33.84 -6.33 22.97
CA ASN A 61 -34.69 -7.33 22.32
C ASN A 61 -34.02 -7.78 21.01
N GLU A 62 -34.16 -9.06 20.65
CA GLU A 62 -33.60 -9.65 19.43
C GLU A 62 -34.10 -8.93 18.16
N GLU A 63 -35.35 -8.46 18.17
CA GLU A 63 -35.93 -7.68 17.08
C GLU A 63 -35.23 -6.31 16.91
N VAL A 64 -34.86 -5.66 18.02
CA VAL A 64 -34.13 -4.40 18.01
C VAL A 64 -32.72 -4.61 17.47
N LEU A 65 -32.07 -5.73 17.83
CA LEU A 65 -30.76 -6.09 17.31
C LEU A 65 -30.79 -6.32 15.79
N LYS A 66 -31.78 -7.06 15.28
CA LYS A 66 -31.97 -7.27 13.82
C LYS A 66 -32.20 -5.97 13.07
N ASN A 67 -33.00 -5.06 13.65
CA ASN A 67 -33.24 -3.74 13.05
C ASN A 67 -31.96 -2.87 13.04
N MET A 68 -31.16 -2.92 14.12
CA MET A 68 -29.87 -2.22 14.17
C MET A 68 -28.87 -2.79 13.16
N GLU A 69 -28.80 -4.11 13.04
CA GLU A 69 -27.95 -4.79 12.05
C GLU A 69 -28.33 -4.41 10.61
N GLY A 70 -29.63 -4.44 10.28
CA GLY A 70 -30.13 -4.00 8.98
C GLY A 70 -29.77 -2.55 8.65
N ALA A 71 -29.97 -1.63 9.62
CA ALA A 71 -29.61 -0.23 9.45
C ALA A 71 -28.09 -0.01 9.26
N LEU A 72 -27.25 -0.77 9.96
CA LEU A 72 -25.79 -0.70 9.80
C LEU A 72 -25.34 -1.21 8.42
N ILE A 73 -25.91 -2.32 7.95
CA ILE A 73 -25.64 -2.86 6.61
C ILE A 73 -26.05 -1.87 5.52
N GLU A 74 -27.21 -1.23 5.66
CA GLU A 74 -27.69 -0.20 4.73
C GLU A 74 -26.72 1.01 4.70
N GLN A 75 -26.31 1.51 5.86
CA GLN A 75 -25.34 2.61 5.94
C GLN A 75 -23.98 2.23 5.35
N GLN A 76 -23.49 1.01 5.60
CA GLN A 76 -22.26 0.51 5.00
C GLN A 76 -22.37 0.46 3.47
N THR A 77 -23.49 0.00 2.95
CA THR A 77 -23.76 -0.05 1.50
C THR A 77 -23.75 1.34 0.88
N ILE A 78 -24.37 2.32 1.55
CA ILE A 78 -24.36 3.73 1.11
C ILE A 78 -22.93 4.30 1.11
N LEU A 79 -22.11 4.01 2.12
CA LEU A 79 -20.73 4.48 2.20
C LEU A 79 -19.87 3.87 1.09
N ILE A 80 -19.98 2.55 0.86
CA ILE A 80 -19.29 1.86 -0.23
C ILE A 80 -19.69 2.45 -1.59
N GLN A 81 -20.99 2.72 -1.79
CA GLN A 81 -21.47 3.32 -3.03
C GLN A 81 -20.92 4.74 -3.24
N LYS A 82 -20.91 5.58 -2.20
CA LYS A 82 -20.30 6.92 -2.25
C LYS A 82 -18.80 6.87 -2.52
N GLU A 83 -18.10 5.88 -1.97
CA GLU A 83 -16.68 5.68 -2.20
C GLU A 83 -16.40 5.22 -3.65
N ARG A 84 -17.19 4.28 -4.18
CA ARG A 84 -17.16 3.87 -5.59
C ARG A 84 -17.45 5.02 -6.56
N GLU A 85 -18.36 5.93 -6.19
CA GLU A 85 -18.67 7.11 -6.99
C GLU A 85 -17.53 8.15 -6.97
N ARG A 86 -16.81 8.27 -5.85
CA ARG A 86 -15.58 9.07 -5.75
C ARG A 86 -14.40 8.42 -6.47
N GLU A 87 -14.38 7.08 -6.51
CA GLU A 87 -13.40 6.26 -7.22
C GLU A 87 -13.73 6.11 -8.72
N LYS A 88 -14.60 6.97 -9.28
CA LYS A 88 -14.70 7.14 -10.72
C LYS A 88 -13.34 7.60 -11.25
N ARG A 89 -12.55 6.61 -11.65
CA ARG A 89 -11.33 6.72 -12.45
C ARG A 89 -11.57 7.78 -13.52
N PRO A 90 -10.58 8.63 -13.85
CA PRO A 90 -10.69 9.46 -15.05
C PRO A 90 -11.12 8.52 -16.18
N LYS A 91 -12.25 8.84 -16.82
CA LYS A 91 -12.78 8.04 -17.94
C LYS A 91 -11.57 7.75 -18.83
N LYS A 92 -11.27 6.45 -19.03
CA LYS A 92 -10.25 6.04 -20.00
C LYS A 92 -10.44 6.92 -21.22
N TRP A 93 -9.36 7.56 -21.67
CA TRP A 93 -9.38 8.36 -22.88
C TRP A 93 -9.97 7.46 -23.98
N VAL A 94 -11.23 7.70 -24.32
CA VAL A 94 -11.86 7.08 -25.47
C VAL A 94 -11.37 7.95 -26.60
N PRO A 95 -10.62 7.43 -27.59
CA PRO A 95 -10.30 8.18 -28.77
C PRO A 95 -11.63 8.70 -29.32
N THR A 96 -11.77 10.02 -29.40
CA THR A 96 -12.77 10.62 -30.26
C THR A 96 -12.48 10.11 -31.65
N VAL A 97 -13.21 9.07 -32.05
CA VAL A 97 -13.34 8.68 -33.45
C VAL A 97 -13.85 9.95 -34.12
N TYR A 98 -13.00 10.59 -34.91
CA TYR A 98 -13.44 11.61 -35.84
C TYR A 98 -14.48 10.93 -36.72
N LYS A 99 -15.77 11.14 -36.41
CA LYS A 99 -16.80 11.04 -37.43
C LYS A 99 -16.49 12.21 -38.33
N SER A 100 -15.74 11.96 -39.40
CA SER A 100 -15.73 12.85 -40.55
C SER A 100 -17.20 13.04 -40.90
N LYS A 101 -17.74 14.21 -40.56
CA LYS A 101 -18.87 14.74 -41.31
C LYS A 101 -18.30 14.95 -42.70
N ILE A 102 -18.58 14.01 -43.58
CA ILE A 102 -18.54 14.28 -45.00
C ILE A 102 -19.68 15.29 -45.16
N ASP A 103 -19.33 16.56 -45.28
CA ASP A 103 -20.25 17.57 -45.78
C ASP A 103 -20.49 17.19 -47.24
N GLU A 104 -21.67 16.65 -47.54
CA GLU A 104 -22.17 16.32 -48.88
C GLU A 104 -22.56 17.58 -49.66
N ASP A 105 -21.74 18.63 -49.60
CA ASP A 105 -21.90 19.85 -50.42
C ASP A 105 -20.51 20.28 -50.92
N SER A 106 -19.85 19.39 -51.65
CA SER A 106 -18.77 19.78 -52.56
C SER A 106 -19.30 19.60 -53.96
N ASP A 107 -19.54 20.71 -54.65
CA ASP A 107 -19.80 20.74 -56.08
C ASP A 107 -18.80 19.85 -56.80
N GLU A 108 -19.31 18.80 -57.45
CA GLU A 108 -18.55 17.90 -58.31
C GLU A 108 -18.06 18.67 -59.53
N GLU A 109 -16.91 19.34 -59.40
CA GLU A 109 -16.03 19.49 -60.55
C GLU A 109 -15.43 18.11 -60.83
N ALA A 110 -15.87 17.51 -61.94
CA ALA A 110 -15.34 16.25 -62.46
C ALA A 110 -13.84 16.41 -62.75
N VAL A 111 -13.02 16.10 -61.74
CA VAL A 111 -11.59 15.85 -61.92
C VAL A 111 -11.50 14.50 -62.62
N GLU A 112 -11.01 14.49 -63.86
CA GLU A 112 -10.56 13.27 -64.52
C GLU A 112 -9.49 12.61 -63.63
N ILE A 113 -9.88 11.59 -62.88
CA ILE A 113 -8.96 10.81 -62.06
C ILE A 113 -8.14 9.95 -63.00
N ASP A 114 -6.84 10.19 -63.02
CA ASP A 114 -5.86 9.38 -63.74
C ASP A 114 -5.95 7.92 -63.22
N PRO A 115 -6.21 6.92 -64.07
CA PRO A 115 -6.31 5.52 -63.65
C PRO A 115 -5.07 5.01 -62.89
N ASP A 116 -3.89 5.63 -63.12
CA ASP A 116 -2.66 5.30 -62.41
C ASP A 116 -2.62 5.79 -60.95
N GLU A 117 -3.46 6.75 -60.55
CA GLU A 117 -3.55 7.27 -59.18
C GLU A 117 -4.51 6.43 -58.32
N VAL A 118 -5.59 5.90 -58.92
CA VAL A 118 -6.52 4.97 -58.27
C VAL A 118 -5.84 3.64 -57.93
N GLU A 119 -5.04 3.11 -58.86
CA GLU A 119 -4.32 1.85 -58.64
C GLU A 119 -3.27 2.00 -57.51
N ARG A 120 -2.61 3.16 -57.41
CA ARG A 120 -1.66 3.46 -56.32
C ARG A 120 -2.33 3.58 -54.96
N LEU A 121 -3.49 4.23 -54.88
CA LEU A 121 -4.26 4.32 -53.64
C LEU A 121 -4.75 2.94 -53.18
N ARG A 122 -5.20 2.10 -54.11
CA ARG A 122 -5.61 0.72 -53.79
C ARG A 122 -4.45 -0.12 -53.24
N ILE A 123 -3.26 0.00 -53.84
CA ILE A 123 -2.05 -0.69 -53.36
C ILE A 123 -1.66 -0.19 -51.96
N ALA A 124 -1.72 1.12 -51.72
CA ALA A 124 -1.41 1.71 -50.42
C ALA A 124 -2.40 1.28 -49.31
N GLU A 125 -3.68 1.17 -49.62
CA GLU A 125 -4.69 0.64 -48.68
C GLU A 125 -4.46 -0.85 -48.36
N GLU A 126 -4.11 -1.66 -49.36
CA GLU A 126 -3.82 -3.08 -49.17
C GLU A 126 -2.55 -3.30 -48.32
N GLU A 127 -1.53 -2.47 -48.51
CA GLU A 127 -0.31 -2.47 -47.69
C GLU A 127 -0.59 -2.01 -46.24
N ALA A 128 -1.43 -0.98 -46.05
CA ALA A 128 -1.83 -0.52 -44.73
C ALA A 128 -2.64 -1.58 -43.96
N GLN A 129 -3.54 -2.29 -44.65
CA GLN A 129 -4.29 -3.41 -44.06
C GLN A 129 -3.37 -4.55 -43.64
N LYS A 130 -2.39 -4.92 -44.47
CA LYS A 130 -1.39 -5.95 -44.13
C LYS A 130 -0.54 -5.55 -42.93
N GLN A 131 -0.16 -4.27 -42.81
CA GLN A 131 0.58 -3.78 -41.63
C GLN A 131 -0.28 -3.84 -40.37
N MET A 132 -1.55 -3.43 -40.45
CA MET A 132 -2.49 -3.49 -39.33
C MET A 132 -2.73 -4.93 -38.87
N GLU A 133 -2.88 -5.89 -39.79
CA GLU A 133 -3.01 -7.31 -39.46
C GLU A 133 -1.74 -7.85 -38.78
N LEU A 134 -0.55 -7.46 -39.25
CA LEU A 134 0.72 -7.85 -38.65
C LEU A 134 0.88 -7.29 -37.22
N GLU A 135 0.48 -6.03 -37.01
CA GLU A 135 0.46 -5.41 -35.68
C GLU A 135 -0.55 -6.07 -34.74
N TRP A 136 -1.72 -6.44 -35.26
CA TRP A 136 -2.72 -7.20 -34.51
C TRP A 136 -2.17 -8.55 -34.05
N GLN A 137 -1.54 -9.31 -34.96
CA GLN A 137 -0.93 -10.61 -34.63
C GLN A 137 0.16 -10.47 -33.56
N ARG A 138 1.05 -9.47 -33.69
CA ARG A 138 2.07 -9.19 -32.67
C ARG A 138 1.47 -8.76 -31.33
N SER A 139 0.37 -8.01 -31.34
CA SER A 139 -0.36 -7.65 -30.13
C SER A 139 -0.98 -8.87 -29.44
N GLU A 140 -1.55 -9.77 -30.24
CA GLU A 140 -2.17 -11.00 -29.77
C GLU A 140 -1.13 -11.96 -29.18
N GLU A 141 0.03 -12.11 -29.81
CA GLU A 141 1.17 -12.87 -29.26
C GLU A 141 1.66 -12.31 -27.92
N ARG A 142 1.77 -10.98 -27.80
CA ARG A 142 2.13 -10.31 -26.53
C ARG A 142 1.09 -10.57 -25.45
N TYR A 143 -0.19 -10.49 -25.79
CA TYR A 143 -1.28 -10.76 -24.86
C TYR A 143 -1.29 -12.23 -24.39
N GLN A 144 -1.04 -13.17 -25.31
CA GLN A 144 -0.94 -14.59 -24.98
C GLN A 144 0.28 -14.90 -24.10
N SER A 145 1.44 -14.29 -24.37
CA SER A 145 2.64 -14.41 -23.53
C SER A 145 2.38 -13.90 -22.10
N LEU A 146 1.70 -12.76 -21.95
CA LEU A 146 1.32 -12.22 -20.65
C LEU A 146 0.35 -13.13 -19.89
N GLN A 147 -0.60 -13.74 -20.59
CA GLN A 147 -1.55 -14.72 -20.02
C GLN A 147 -0.83 -15.99 -19.55
N GLN A 148 0.14 -16.49 -20.31
CA GLN A 148 0.96 -17.65 -19.93
C GLN A 148 1.83 -17.33 -18.70
N GLN A 149 2.45 -16.15 -18.64
CA GLN A 149 3.18 -15.72 -17.46
C GLN A 149 2.29 -15.56 -16.22
N ARG A 150 1.06 -15.06 -16.39
CA ARG A 150 0.08 -15.00 -15.29
C ARG A 150 -0.27 -16.39 -14.77
N LYS A 151 -0.59 -17.33 -15.66
CA LYS A 151 -0.87 -18.73 -15.28
C LYS A 151 0.33 -19.38 -14.58
N ALA A 152 1.53 -19.21 -15.11
CA ALA A 152 2.75 -19.74 -14.49
C ALA A 152 2.98 -19.14 -13.08
N ASN A 153 2.74 -17.84 -12.91
CA ASN A 153 2.83 -17.19 -11.60
C ASN A 153 1.73 -17.65 -10.64
N GLU A 154 0.50 -17.84 -11.10
CA GLU A 154 -0.59 -18.38 -10.29
C GLU A 154 -0.32 -19.83 -9.85
N GLU A 155 0.21 -20.67 -10.74
CA GLU A 155 0.61 -22.04 -10.42
C GLU A 155 1.77 -22.07 -9.42
N LEU A 156 2.76 -21.18 -9.59
CA LEU A 156 3.89 -21.06 -8.67
C LEU A 156 3.43 -20.54 -7.30
N LEU A 157 2.49 -19.59 -7.26
CA LEU A 157 1.82 -19.14 -6.04
C LEU A 157 1.00 -20.27 -5.39
N ALA A 158 0.28 -21.07 -6.17
CA ALA A 158 -0.50 -22.20 -5.67
C ALA A 158 0.39 -23.31 -5.08
N GLN A 159 1.53 -23.61 -5.72
CA GLN A 159 2.54 -24.54 -5.21
C GLN A 159 3.17 -24.02 -3.92
N LYS A 160 3.51 -22.73 -3.86
CA LYS A 160 4.03 -22.08 -2.64
C LYS A 160 2.99 -21.96 -1.53
N ALA A 161 1.72 -21.72 -1.86
CA ALA A 161 0.62 -21.66 -0.91
C ALA A 161 0.39 -23.01 -0.21
N ARG A 162 0.64 -24.13 -0.92
CA ARG A 162 0.63 -25.49 -0.34
C ARG A 162 1.86 -25.79 0.54
N GLN A 163 2.90 -24.96 0.50
CA GLN A 163 4.16 -25.12 1.25
C GLN A 163 4.44 -23.95 2.21
N VAL A 164 3.43 -23.20 2.62
CA VAL A 164 3.60 -22.26 3.73
C VAL A 164 3.67 -23.08 5.00
N ASP A 165 4.89 -23.49 5.37
CA ASP A 165 5.19 -23.98 6.71
C ASP A 165 4.90 -22.82 7.68
N SER A 166 3.70 -22.84 8.23
CA SER A 166 3.18 -21.83 9.14
C SER A 166 4.10 -21.65 10.33
N LYS A 167 4.86 -22.68 10.71
CA LYS A 167 5.86 -22.61 11.78
C LYS A 167 7.09 -21.82 11.35
N ALA A 168 7.66 -22.10 10.17
CA ALA A 168 8.79 -21.32 9.63
C ALA A 168 8.41 -19.85 9.35
N PHE A 169 7.16 -19.60 8.95
CA PHE A 169 6.64 -18.25 8.74
C PHE A 169 6.42 -17.51 10.07
N GLU A 170 5.87 -18.18 11.08
CA GLU A 170 5.78 -17.64 12.44
C GLU A 170 7.14 -17.34 13.04
N ASP A 171 8.12 -18.23 12.86
CA ASP A 171 9.48 -18.04 13.38
C ASP A 171 10.18 -16.86 12.69
N LYS A 172 9.95 -16.67 11.39
CA LYS A 172 10.38 -15.46 10.67
C LYS A 172 9.70 -14.20 11.20
N LEU A 173 8.39 -14.23 11.43
CA LEU A 173 7.64 -13.11 12.00
C LEU A 173 8.12 -12.76 13.41
N LYS A 174 8.33 -13.77 14.27
CA LYS A 174 8.86 -13.60 15.63
C LYS A 174 10.30 -13.07 15.60
N SER A 175 11.15 -13.59 14.72
CA SER A 175 12.52 -13.08 14.52
C SER A 175 12.55 -11.65 14.00
N GLY A 176 11.54 -11.24 13.22
CA GLY A 176 11.33 -9.88 12.74
C GLY A 176 10.62 -8.95 13.73
N GLY A 177 10.40 -9.39 14.98
CA GLY A 177 9.79 -8.57 16.03
C GLY A 177 8.26 -8.45 15.96
N ALA A 178 7.59 -9.21 15.08
CA ALA A 178 6.14 -9.29 15.09
C ALA A 178 5.68 -10.18 16.25
N VAL A 179 5.14 -9.54 17.30
CA VAL A 179 4.40 -10.25 18.34
C VAL A 179 3.00 -10.55 17.80
N LEU A 180 2.70 -11.83 17.60
CA LEU A 180 1.34 -12.30 17.32
C LEU A 180 0.45 -11.94 18.51
N LEU A 181 -0.23 -10.80 18.42
CA LEU A 181 -1.32 -10.43 19.31
C LEU A 181 -2.55 -11.26 18.89
N ASN A 182 -2.66 -12.42 19.52
CA ASN A 182 -3.69 -13.46 19.37
C ASN A 182 -3.58 -14.37 18.14
N PRO A 183 -2.99 -15.58 18.28
CA PRO A 183 -3.57 -16.74 17.64
C PRO A 183 -4.80 -17.13 18.46
N GLY A 184 -5.99 -16.95 17.87
CA GLY A 184 -7.23 -17.42 18.47
C GLY A 184 -7.22 -18.94 18.61
N THR A 185 -6.84 -19.45 19.77
CA THR A 185 -7.17 -20.82 20.21
C THR A 185 -7.48 -20.85 21.69
N MET A 186 -8.78 -21.03 21.95
CA MET A 186 -9.37 -21.83 23.03
C MET A 186 -9.04 -21.50 24.50
N ASN A 187 -10.05 -20.94 25.16
CA ASN A 187 -10.57 -21.36 26.47
C ASN A 187 -9.58 -22.08 27.41
N THR A 188 -8.88 -21.31 28.24
CA THR A 188 -8.56 -21.77 29.60
C THR A 188 -9.00 -20.69 30.58
N LYS A 189 -10.14 -20.93 31.21
CA LYS A 189 -10.44 -20.39 32.54
C LYS A 189 -9.25 -20.74 33.45
N LYS A 190 -8.50 -19.74 33.89
CA LYS A 190 -7.96 -19.67 35.25
C LYS A 190 -7.41 -18.27 35.48
N GLY A 191 -8.00 -17.61 36.48
CA GLY A 191 -7.47 -16.38 37.03
C GLY A 191 -6.03 -16.60 37.52
N GLY A 192 -5.22 -15.58 37.29
CA GLY A 192 -3.84 -15.51 37.73
C GLY A 192 -3.19 -14.36 37.00
N LYS A 193 -2.69 -13.37 37.75
CA LYS A 193 -1.76 -12.37 37.24
C LYS A 193 -0.57 -13.09 36.60
N GLN A 194 -0.65 -13.37 35.30
CA GLN A 194 0.54 -13.67 34.52
C GLN A 194 1.23 -12.33 34.29
N GLY A 195 2.20 -12.05 35.15
CA GLY A 195 3.23 -11.06 34.86
C GLY A 195 3.73 -11.32 33.44
N GLY A 196 3.75 -10.26 32.64
CA GLY A 196 4.26 -10.31 31.28
C GLY A 196 5.59 -11.05 31.30
N ALA A 197 5.65 -12.16 30.57
CA ALA A 197 6.89 -12.85 30.31
C ALA A 197 7.91 -11.78 29.91
N ALA A 198 9.04 -11.74 30.64
CA ALA A 198 10.12 -10.84 30.36
C ALA A 198 10.45 -10.97 28.87
N ALA A 199 10.08 -9.95 28.09
CA ALA A 199 10.52 -9.83 26.72
C ALA A 199 12.04 -9.89 26.78
N SER A 200 12.61 -11.00 26.29
CA SER A 200 14.06 -11.21 26.24
C SER A 200 14.71 -9.93 25.76
N GLN A 201 15.61 -9.39 26.58
CA GLN A 201 16.46 -8.29 26.16
C GLN A 201 17.25 -8.79 24.94
N LEU A 202 17.15 -8.06 23.82
CA LEU A 202 17.96 -8.33 22.64
C LEU A 202 19.43 -8.23 23.05
N THR A 203 20.22 -9.17 22.57
CA THR A 203 21.69 -9.16 22.71
C THR A 203 22.28 -7.98 21.94
N GLU A 204 23.49 -7.55 22.31
CA GLU A 204 24.17 -6.42 21.64
C GLU A 204 24.40 -6.68 20.15
N GLU A 205 24.60 -7.95 19.77
CA GLU A 205 24.69 -8.39 18.38
C GLU A 205 23.37 -8.20 17.63
N GLU A 206 22.24 -8.53 18.25
CA GLU A 206 20.91 -8.34 17.66
C GLU A 206 20.56 -6.85 17.52
N ILE A 207 20.99 -6.01 18.46
CA ILE A 207 20.83 -4.56 18.37
C ILE A 207 21.68 -3.99 17.22
N GLY A 208 22.93 -4.43 17.09
CA GLY A 208 23.81 -4.05 15.98
C GLY A 208 23.23 -4.46 14.63
N LYS A 209 22.66 -5.67 14.54
CA LYS A 209 21.96 -6.14 13.36
C LYS A 209 20.72 -5.29 13.05
N LEU A 210 19.92 -4.94 14.05
CA LEU A 210 18.73 -4.11 13.87
C LEU A 210 19.08 -2.72 13.30
N TYR A 211 20.19 -2.12 13.73
CA TYR A 211 20.67 -0.86 13.15
C TYR A 211 21.07 -1.00 11.69
N ARG A 212 21.79 -2.07 11.36
CA ARG A 212 22.18 -2.37 9.98
C ARG A 212 20.94 -2.57 9.12
N ASP A 213 19.99 -3.39 9.56
CA ASP A 213 18.75 -3.67 8.85
C ASP A 213 17.95 -2.38 8.59
N VAL A 214 17.87 -1.47 9.57
CA VAL A 214 17.22 -0.15 9.38
C VAL A 214 17.96 0.69 8.34
N ALA A 215 19.29 0.74 8.39
CA ALA A 215 20.09 1.53 7.44
C ALA A 215 19.95 0.99 6.00
N GLU A 216 20.05 -0.34 5.83
CA GLU A 216 19.90 -1.01 4.53
C GLU A 216 18.50 -0.78 3.96
N VAL A 217 17.44 -0.95 4.75
CA VAL A 217 16.05 -0.75 4.29
C VAL A 217 15.78 0.70 3.92
N VAL A 218 16.34 1.67 4.66
CA VAL A 218 16.20 3.10 4.33
C VAL A 218 16.87 3.40 2.99
N LYS A 219 18.12 2.96 2.79
CA LYS A 219 18.85 3.16 1.54
C LYS A 219 18.16 2.46 0.37
N GLU A 220 17.68 1.23 0.55
CA GLU A 220 16.93 0.52 -0.48
C GLU A 220 15.64 1.25 -0.86
N LYS A 221 14.88 1.76 0.12
CA LYS A 221 13.68 2.55 -0.14
C LYS A 221 14.02 3.83 -0.92
N ASP A 222 15.06 4.55 -0.51
CA ASP A 222 15.48 5.79 -1.16
C ASP A 222 15.98 5.52 -2.59
N ARG A 223 16.75 4.45 -2.81
CA ARG A 223 17.16 3.97 -4.14
C ARG A 223 15.95 3.71 -5.03
N LEU A 224 15.00 2.91 -4.57
CA LEU A 224 13.80 2.58 -5.35
C LEU A 224 12.99 3.84 -5.66
N LYS A 225 12.91 4.79 -4.73
CA LYS A 225 12.26 6.08 -4.96
C LYS A 225 12.97 6.91 -6.03
N THR A 226 14.30 7.00 -5.98
CA THR A 226 15.11 7.68 -6.99
C THR A 226 14.88 7.10 -8.37
N VAL A 227 14.93 5.77 -8.49
CA VAL A 227 14.68 5.11 -9.77
C VAL A 227 13.25 5.35 -10.23
N LEU A 228 12.24 5.25 -9.37
CA LEU A 228 10.85 5.50 -9.74
C LEU A 228 10.60 6.94 -10.23
N SER A 229 11.32 7.94 -9.69
CA SER A 229 11.13 9.35 -10.06
C SER A 229 11.78 9.77 -11.38
N LEU A 230 12.70 8.97 -11.91
CA LEU A 230 13.41 9.31 -13.15
C LEU A 230 12.58 8.91 -14.37
N SER A 231 12.53 9.81 -15.36
CA SER A 231 12.04 9.50 -16.71
C SER A 231 13.03 8.60 -17.45
N ASP A 232 12.58 7.89 -18.49
CA ASP A 232 13.44 6.97 -19.23
C ASP A 232 14.61 7.69 -19.92
N ASP A 233 14.44 8.96 -20.30
CA ASP A 233 15.50 9.78 -20.91
C ASP A 233 16.60 10.18 -19.92
N GLU A 234 16.28 10.28 -18.63
CA GLU A 234 17.22 10.66 -17.56
C GLU A 234 17.98 9.46 -16.98
N VAL A 235 17.48 8.23 -17.18
CA VAL A 235 18.07 7.00 -16.64
C VAL A 235 19.52 6.78 -17.12
N PRO A 236 19.86 6.93 -18.42
CA PRO A 236 21.22 6.72 -18.90
C PRO A 236 22.24 7.69 -18.30
N GLU A 237 21.86 8.95 -18.15
CA GLU A 237 22.72 9.98 -17.55
C GLU A 237 22.94 9.67 -16.07
N LYS A 238 21.87 9.35 -15.33
CA LYS A 238 21.99 8.97 -13.92
C LYS A 238 22.81 7.70 -13.71
N LEU A 239 22.71 6.74 -14.62
CA LEU A 239 23.51 5.51 -14.58
C LEU A 239 25.01 5.82 -14.69
N LYS A 240 25.40 6.69 -15.64
CA LYS A 240 26.80 7.12 -15.80
C LYS A 240 27.32 7.84 -14.56
N GLU A 241 26.56 8.80 -14.03
CA GLU A 241 26.92 9.49 -12.79
C GLU A 241 27.12 8.51 -11.63
N THR A 242 26.18 7.59 -11.45
CA THR A 242 26.21 6.64 -10.34
C THR A 242 27.39 5.66 -10.48
N GLN A 243 27.73 5.23 -11.70
CA GLN A 243 28.90 4.40 -11.95
C GLN A 243 30.21 5.14 -11.61
N GLN A 244 30.29 6.44 -11.93
CA GLN A 244 31.45 7.27 -11.54
C GLN A 244 31.54 7.43 -10.03
N ASP A 245 30.42 7.67 -9.35
CA ASP A 245 30.37 7.77 -7.89
C ASP A 245 30.75 6.45 -7.21
N LEU A 246 30.28 5.31 -7.74
CA LEU A 246 30.66 3.99 -7.25
C LEU A 246 32.16 3.75 -7.40
N ALA A 247 32.74 4.11 -8.55
CA ALA A 247 34.18 3.96 -8.78
C ALA A 247 35.00 4.79 -7.79
N LYS A 248 34.61 6.05 -7.53
CA LYS A 248 35.24 6.92 -6.53
C LYS A 248 35.12 6.33 -5.12
N LEU A 249 33.94 5.88 -4.72
CA LEU A 249 33.71 5.23 -3.43
C LEU A 249 34.56 3.96 -3.25
N MET A 250 34.67 3.13 -4.29
CA MET A 250 35.52 1.95 -4.26
C MET A 250 37.01 2.30 -4.12
N GLU A 251 37.48 3.40 -4.73
CA GLU A 251 38.84 3.89 -4.51
C GLU A 251 39.06 4.41 -3.08
N GLU A 252 38.09 5.12 -2.52
CA GLU A 252 38.16 5.61 -1.14
C GLU A 252 38.20 4.46 -0.12
N VAL A 253 37.39 3.42 -0.34
CA VAL A 253 37.39 2.20 0.48
C VAL A 253 38.66 1.37 0.28
N LYS A 254 39.32 1.42 -0.88
CA LYS A 254 40.65 0.79 -1.03
C LYS A 254 41.73 1.52 -0.21
N LYS A 255 41.60 2.83 -0.04
CA LYS A 255 42.54 3.67 0.73
C LYS A 255 42.32 3.59 2.24
N LYS A 256 41.10 3.29 2.67
CA LYS A 256 40.73 3.09 4.08
C LYS A 256 40.54 1.58 4.32
N GLU A 257 41.49 0.91 4.99
CA GLU A 257 41.44 -0.53 5.32
C GLU A 257 40.04 -1.03 5.71
N PRO A 258 39.71 -2.32 5.46
CA PRO A 258 38.36 -2.83 5.62
C PRO A 258 37.84 -2.52 7.02
N PHE A 259 36.78 -1.72 7.06
CA PHE A 259 36.09 -1.27 8.26
C PHE A 259 35.40 -2.45 8.97
N LEU A 260 36.19 -3.34 9.56
CA LEU A 260 35.73 -4.56 10.21
C LEU A 260 35.42 -4.37 11.70
N ASN A 261 35.72 -3.20 12.27
CA ASN A 261 35.43 -2.92 13.67
C ASN A 261 34.11 -2.16 13.81
N MET A 262 33.00 -2.87 13.64
CA MET A 262 31.73 -2.42 14.19
C MET A 262 31.85 -2.41 15.71
N LYS A 263 31.98 -1.23 16.31
CA LYS A 263 31.70 -1.10 17.74
C LYS A 263 30.20 -1.31 17.93
N ALA A 264 29.83 -2.39 18.60
CA ALA A 264 28.45 -2.60 19.02
C ALA A 264 28.02 -1.40 19.86
N LYS A 265 26.96 -0.70 19.43
CA LYS A 265 26.41 0.41 20.19
C LYS A 265 25.97 -0.08 21.56
N SER A 266 26.39 0.64 22.59
CA SER A 266 26.04 0.41 24.00
C SER A 266 24.56 0.08 24.20
N SER A 267 24.29 -0.81 25.17
CA SER A 267 22.96 -1.29 25.57
C SER A 267 21.86 -0.22 25.44
N LEU A 268 20.96 -0.38 24.47
CA LEU A 268 19.80 0.49 24.29
C LEU A 268 18.71 0.17 25.31
N SER A 269 17.94 1.20 25.69
CA SER A 269 16.72 0.99 26.47
C SER A 269 15.67 0.23 25.65
N LYS A 270 14.79 -0.51 26.33
CA LYS A 270 13.66 -1.23 25.70
C LYS A 270 12.79 -0.31 24.84
N ALA A 271 12.58 0.93 25.26
CA ALA A 271 11.82 1.92 24.50
C ALA A 271 12.50 2.29 23.17
N GLN A 272 13.83 2.46 23.17
CA GLN A 272 14.61 2.73 21.95
C GLN A 272 14.59 1.54 20.99
N ILE A 273 14.69 0.32 21.51
CA ILE A 273 14.56 -0.91 20.72
C ILE A 273 13.18 -0.98 20.05
N THR A 274 12.10 -0.74 20.79
CA THR A 274 10.75 -0.76 20.24
C THR A 274 10.57 0.34 19.17
N GLN A 275 11.15 1.53 19.38
CA GLN A 275 11.12 2.60 18.37
C GLN A 275 11.89 2.21 17.09
N LEU A 276 13.05 1.54 17.22
CA LEU A 276 13.81 1.05 16.08
C LEU A 276 13.07 -0.04 15.30
N GLN A 277 12.44 -0.99 16.01
CA GLN A 277 11.58 -2.00 15.39
C GLN A 277 10.41 -1.36 14.65
N GLN A 278 9.72 -0.39 15.27
CA GLN A 278 8.65 0.36 14.62
C GLN A 278 9.15 1.13 13.38
N LYS A 279 10.35 1.72 13.46
CA LYS A 279 10.99 2.40 12.33
C LYS A 279 11.27 1.41 11.20
N LEU A 280 11.85 0.26 11.49
CA LEU A 280 12.11 -0.80 10.52
C LEU A 280 10.83 -1.22 9.81
N THR A 281 9.78 -1.54 10.56
CA THR A 281 8.48 -1.95 9.99
C THR A 281 7.91 -0.88 9.07
N LYS A 282 7.92 0.40 9.49
CA LYS A 282 7.41 1.51 8.67
C LYS A 282 8.21 1.66 7.37
N GLN A 283 9.53 1.62 7.44
CA GLN A 283 10.37 1.76 6.24
C GLN A 283 10.22 0.54 5.31
N MET A 284 10.06 -0.66 5.85
CA MET A 284 9.86 -1.89 5.07
C MET A 284 8.54 -1.88 4.31
N VAL A 285 7.43 -1.44 4.94
CA VAL A 285 6.14 -1.32 4.27
C VAL A 285 6.21 -0.33 3.11
N GLU A 286 6.82 0.84 3.33
CA GLU A 286 6.96 1.85 2.29
C GLU A 286 7.90 1.38 1.16
N LYS A 287 9.00 0.72 1.51
CA LYS A 287 9.90 0.07 0.54
C LYS A 287 9.16 -0.93 -0.34
N ASN A 288 8.31 -1.78 0.25
CA ASN A 288 7.54 -2.77 -0.48
C ASN A 288 6.49 -2.12 -1.40
N ARG A 289 5.85 -1.03 -0.94
CA ARG A 289 4.92 -0.24 -1.75
C ARG A 289 5.60 0.31 -3.01
N ILE A 290 6.78 0.91 -2.86
CA ILE A 290 7.55 1.48 -3.97
C ILE A 290 8.08 0.37 -4.89
N ALA A 291 8.56 -0.75 -4.33
CA ALA A 291 9.01 -1.90 -5.11
C ALA A 291 7.89 -2.47 -6.00
N LEU A 292 6.65 -2.51 -5.51
CA LEU A 292 5.49 -2.94 -6.30
C LEU A 292 5.17 -1.94 -7.41
N GLN A 293 5.29 -0.63 -7.16
CA GLN A 293 5.12 0.39 -8.19
C GLN A 293 6.15 0.24 -9.31
N LEU A 294 7.43 0.04 -8.96
CA LEU A 294 8.50 -0.20 -9.93
C LEU A 294 8.27 -1.49 -10.73
N LYS A 295 7.80 -2.57 -10.10
CA LYS A 295 7.47 -3.84 -10.79
C LYS A 295 6.27 -3.73 -11.72
N ALA A 296 5.34 -2.82 -11.43
CA ALA A 296 4.17 -2.58 -12.27
C ALA A 296 4.48 -1.70 -13.49
N MET A 297 5.62 -1.02 -13.49
CA MET A 297 6.15 -0.30 -14.65
C MET A 297 6.91 -1.25 -15.56
N GLU A 298 6.90 -0.98 -16.87
CA GLU A 298 7.82 -1.62 -17.80
C GLU A 298 9.23 -1.11 -17.50
N VAL A 299 10.08 -1.96 -16.91
CA VAL A 299 11.43 -1.58 -16.51
C VAL A 299 12.38 -1.82 -17.68
N SER A 300 12.98 -0.75 -18.20
CA SER A 300 14.06 -0.86 -19.20
C SER A 300 15.29 -1.58 -18.62
N GLU A 301 16.14 -2.14 -19.49
CA GLU A 301 17.40 -2.78 -19.08
C GLU A 301 18.31 -1.78 -18.32
N GLU A 302 18.37 -0.54 -18.80
CA GLU A 302 19.15 0.55 -18.19
C GLU A 302 18.64 0.90 -16.79
N ARG A 303 17.32 0.88 -16.59
CA ARG A 303 16.71 1.12 -15.28
C ARG A 303 17.01 -0.02 -14.31
N THR A 304 17.05 -1.25 -14.80
CA THR A 304 17.47 -2.43 -14.01
C THR A 304 18.93 -2.32 -13.60
N GLU A 305 19.80 -1.93 -14.53
CA GLU A 305 21.23 -1.74 -14.23
C GLU A 305 21.46 -0.59 -13.25
N LEU A 306 20.71 0.51 -13.36
CA LEU A 306 20.75 1.62 -12.39
C LEU A 306 20.40 1.14 -10.98
N VAL A 307 19.35 0.32 -10.81
CA VAL A 307 19.02 -0.28 -9.51
C VAL A 307 20.18 -1.12 -8.99
N ARG A 308 20.85 -1.89 -9.85
CA ARG A 308 21.97 -2.75 -9.47
C ARG A 308 23.19 -1.94 -9.00
N VAL A 309 23.59 -0.93 -9.77
CA VAL A 309 24.75 -0.07 -9.45
C VAL A 309 24.48 0.72 -8.16
N LEU A 310 23.28 1.29 -8.01
CA LEU A 310 22.88 1.97 -6.77
C LEU A 310 22.91 1.02 -5.58
N ALA A 311 22.50 -0.25 -5.74
CA ALA A 311 22.56 -1.23 -4.66
C ALA A 311 23.99 -1.53 -4.18
N GLN A 312 24.94 -1.63 -5.10
CA GLN A 312 26.36 -1.79 -4.75
C GLN A 312 26.90 -0.57 -4.01
N ARG A 313 26.58 0.63 -4.50
CA ARG A 313 26.96 1.90 -3.86
C ARG A 313 26.40 2.01 -2.44
N ASP A 314 25.12 1.70 -2.26
CA ASP A 314 24.45 1.81 -0.97
C ASP A 314 25.03 0.83 0.06
N SER A 315 25.38 -0.40 -0.35
CA SER A 315 26.02 -1.38 0.54
C SER A 315 27.36 -0.88 1.08
N ILE A 316 28.15 -0.21 0.23
CA ILE A 316 29.42 0.42 0.63
C ILE A 316 29.15 1.56 1.61
N LEU A 317 28.20 2.45 1.30
CA LEU A 317 27.86 3.58 2.17
C LEU A 317 27.37 3.14 3.54
N VAL A 318 26.49 2.13 3.61
CA VAL A 318 26.03 1.57 4.89
C VAL A 318 27.20 1.02 5.70
N SER A 319 28.15 0.35 5.05
CA SER A 319 29.34 -0.18 5.72
C SER A 319 30.22 0.94 6.30
N ILE A 320 30.38 2.05 5.58
CA ILE A 320 31.11 3.24 6.06
C ILE A 320 30.37 3.91 7.21
N GLU A 321 29.06 4.18 7.05
CA GLU A 321 28.22 4.83 8.06
C GLU A 321 28.18 4.05 9.38
N LEU A 322 28.18 2.72 9.31
CA LEU A 322 28.20 1.85 10.48
C LEU A 322 29.57 1.79 11.16
N ALA A 323 30.65 2.02 10.42
CA ALA A 323 32.00 2.07 10.96
C ALA A 323 32.35 3.42 11.60
N GLU A 324 31.76 4.50 11.08
CA GLU A 324 31.93 5.87 11.59
C GLU A 324 30.93 6.20 12.72
N ALA A 325 29.95 5.33 12.97
CA ALA A 325 28.99 5.51 14.05
C ALA A 325 29.68 5.38 15.43
N PRO A 326 29.61 6.41 16.30
CA PRO A 326 30.30 6.43 17.59
C PRO A 326 29.76 5.41 18.59
#